data_AF-A0A503PS64-F1
#
_entry.id   AF-A0A503PS64-F1
#
_cell.length_a   1.000
_cell.length_b   1.000
_cell.length_c   1.000
_cell.angle_alpha   90.00
_cell.angle_beta   90.00
_cell.angle_gamma   90.00
#
_symmetry.space_group_name_H-M   'P 1'
#
loop_
_entity.id
_entity.type
_entity.pdbx_description
1 polymer ?
#
loop_
_entity_poly.entity_id
_entity_poly.type
_entity_poly.pdbx_seq_one_letter_code
_entity_poly.pdbx_strand_id
1 'polypeptide(L)'
;MKDWKFEDPPNVAVLSDKSIFKRGDWIAYVLREDDNDDDDDDEGGSWQFYSSDTRDRDESDIMLVGLQEVIARDESILALADLPKGWHAWRNSKSAPWQRAKSHPTRQRQRMNVLALMLHKFSGT
;
A
#
# COMPACT_ATOMS: atom_id res chain seq x y z
N MET A 1 11.92 21.46 5.87
CA MET A 1 10.95 20.44 5.41
C MET A 1 9.78 21.19 4.81
N LYS A 2 9.64 21.21 3.47
CA LYS A 2 8.55 21.94 2.81
C LYS A 2 7.36 20.98 2.63
N ASP A 3 6.25 21.34 3.27
CA ASP A 3 4.88 20.84 3.11
C ASP A 3 4.68 19.32 3.16
N TRP A 4 4.78 18.75 4.37
CA TRP A 4 4.28 17.41 4.65
C TRP A 4 2.76 17.38 4.48
N LYS A 5 2.26 16.49 3.61
CA LYS A 5 0.84 16.46 3.19
C LYS A 5 0.00 15.36 3.85
N PHE A 6 0.64 14.41 4.51
CA PHE A 6 -0.06 13.30 5.14
C PHE A 6 -0.55 13.69 6.52
N GLU A 7 -1.66 13.09 6.92
CA GLU A 7 -2.18 13.15 8.28
C GLU A 7 -1.22 12.50 9.28
N ASP A 8 -0.63 11.36 8.88
CA ASP A 8 0.33 10.61 9.68
C ASP A 8 1.70 11.30 9.72
N PRO A 9 2.47 11.24 10.82
CA PRO A 9 3.78 11.89 10.90
C PRO A 9 4.81 11.24 9.94
N PRO A 10 5.87 11.97 9.52
CA PRO A 10 6.86 11.45 8.57
C PRO A 10 7.52 10.13 8.96
N ASN A 11 7.67 9.89 10.26
CA ASN A 11 8.30 8.71 10.84
C ASN A 11 7.31 7.63 11.29
N VAL A 12 6.02 7.74 10.93
CA VAL A 12 5.05 6.68 11.19
C VAL A 12 5.57 5.37 10.58
N ALA A 13 5.48 4.29 11.35
CA ALA A 13 5.93 2.98 10.92
C ALA A 13 4.90 2.39 9.93
N VAL A 14 5.38 1.97 8.76
CA VAL A 14 4.56 1.43 7.66
C VAL A 14 5.14 0.11 7.19
N LEU A 15 4.28 -0.79 6.69
CA LEU A 15 4.71 -2.06 6.12
C LEU A 15 5.09 -1.87 4.65
N SER A 16 6.19 -2.49 4.22
CA SER A 16 6.61 -2.48 2.82
C SER A 16 7.24 -3.80 2.41
N ASP A 17 7.07 -4.17 1.14
CA ASP A 17 7.89 -5.21 0.51
C ASP A 17 9.37 -4.81 0.58
N LYS A 18 10.24 -5.73 1.01
CA LYS A 18 11.69 -5.57 1.03
C LYS A 18 12.26 -5.28 -0.35
N SER A 19 11.62 -5.79 -1.41
CA SER A 19 12.05 -5.64 -2.79
C SER A 19 12.14 -4.18 -3.24
N ILE A 20 11.26 -3.32 -2.74
CA ILE A 20 11.23 -1.88 -3.01
C ILE A 20 12.55 -1.22 -2.57
N PHE A 21 13.06 -1.63 -1.41
CA PHE A 21 14.26 -1.07 -0.80
C PHE A 21 15.55 -1.83 -1.14
N LYS A 22 15.48 -3.15 -1.31
CA LYS A 22 16.65 -4.02 -1.49
C LYS A 22 16.96 -4.35 -2.94
N ARG A 23 15.94 -4.46 -3.79
CA ARG A 23 16.08 -4.80 -5.23
C ARG A 23 15.77 -3.63 -6.15
N GLY A 24 15.11 -2.62 -5.59
CA GLY A 24 14.72 -1.41 -6.29
C GLY A 24 13.52 -1.54 -7.20
N ASP A 25 12.65 -2.52 -6.90
CA ASP A 25 11.34 -2.66 -7.53
C ASP A 25 10.47 -1.42 -7.24
N TRP A 26 9.50 -1.18 -8.11
CA TRP A 26 8.60 -0.04 -7.99
C TRP A 26 7.33 -0.42 -7.23
N ILE A 27 6.71 0.56 -6.58
CA ILE A 27 5.50 0.35 -5.76
C ILE A 27 4.29 0.20 -6.69
N ALA A 28 3.66 -0.96 -6.74
CA ALA A 28 2.52 -1.20 -7.62
C ALA A 28 1.17 -1.05 -6.92
N TYR A 29 1.14 -1.25 -5.61
CA TYR A 29 -0.10 -1.30 -4.85
C TYR A 29 0.12 -0.72 -3.44
N VAL A 30 -0.88 0.02 -2.96
CA VAL A 30 -0.90 0.67 -1.65
C VAL A 30 -2.22 0.35 -0.98
N LEU A 31 -2.17 -0.06 0.29
CA LEU A 31 -3.34 -0.25 1.14
C LEU A 31 -3.26 0.74 2.30
N ARG A 32 -4.39 1.39 2.63
CA ARG A 32 -4.58 2.12 3.89
C ARG A 32 -5.68 1.41 4.64
N GLU A 33 -5.32 0.75 5.74
CA GLU A 33 -6.27 -0.02 6.55
C GLU A 33 -7.32 0.89 7.21
N ASP A 34 -8.46 0.29 7.57
CA ASP A 34 -9.53 0.96 8.31
C ASP A 34 -9.30 0.71 9.80
N ASP A 35 -9.42 1.76 10.64
CA ASP A 35 -9.24 1.64 12.11
C ASP A 35 -10.42 0.91 12.80
N ASN A 36 -11.40 0.42 12.04
CA ASN A 36 -12.58 -0.27 12.56
C ASN A 36 -12.49 -1.81 12.41
N ASP A 37 -11.41 -2.33 11.81
CA ASP A 37 -11.21 -3.78 11.64
C ASP A 37 -10.52 -4.43 12.86
N ASP A 38 -9.97 -3.62 13.77
CA ASP A 38 -9.51 -3.99 15.10
C ASP A 38 -10.00 -2.87 16.06
N ASP A 39 -10.19 -3.18 17.33
CA ASP A 39 -10.70 -2.25 18.35
C ASP A 39 -9.64 -1.92 19.41
N ASP A 40 -8.48 -2.57 19.32
CA ASP A 40 -7.28 -2.35 20.15
C ASP A 40 -6.15 -1.60 19.40
N ASP A 41 -6.30 -1.31 18.11
CA ASP A 41 -5.39 -0.51 17.28
C ASP A 41 -5.61 1.00 17.49
N ASP A 42 -5.22 1.46 18.67
CA ASP A 42 -5.30 2.85 19.11
C ASP A 42 -4.35 3.81 18.36
N GLU A 43 -3.64 3.37 17.31
CA GLU A 43 -2.60 4.17 16.64
C GLU A 43 -2.52 3.93 15.12
N GLY A 44 -3.51 4.45 14.39
CA GLY A 44 -3.35 4.88 12.99
C GLY A 44 -3.30 3.79 11.92
N GLY A 45 -4.42 3.61 11.22
CA GLY A 45 -4.60 2.74 10.06
C GLY A 45 -3.35 2.62 9.19
N SER A 46 -2.78 1.41 9.22
CA SER A 46 -1.42 1.18 8.72
C SER A 46 -1.37 1.31 7.20
N TRP A 47 -0.39 2.07 6.73
CA TRP A 47 -0.03 2.08 5.32
C TRP A 47 0.76 0.82 4.98
N GLN A 48 0.41 0.19 3.86
CA GLN A 48 1.14 -0.96 3.34
C GLN A 48 1.50 -0.76 1.88
N PHE A 49 2.77 -1.00 1.54
CA PHE A 49 3.33 -0.77 0.21
C PHE A 49 3.83 -2.07 -0.41
N TYR A 50 3.30 -2.39 -1.59
CA TYR A 50 3.62 -3.61 -2.30
C TYR A 50 4.27 -3.29 -3.63
N SER A 51 5.29 -4.08 -3.96
CA SER A 51 6.02 -4.00 -5.21
C SER A 51 5.22 -4.58 -6.37
N SER A 52 5.73 -4.37 -7.59
CA SER A 52 5.22 -5.04 -8.79
C SER A 52 5.49 -6.54 -8.85
N ASP A 53 6.29 -7.08 -7.94
CA ASP A 53 6.56 -8.51 -7.88
C ASP A 53 5.28 -9.24 -7.45
N THR A 54 4.81 -10.17 -8.28
CA THR A 54 3.56 -10.92 -8.08
C THR A 54 3.81 -12.32 -7.51
N ARG A 55 5.04 -12.61 -7.11
CA ARG A 55 5.37 -13.86 -6.43
C ARG A 55 4.61 -13.98 -5.11
N ASP A 56 4.38 -15.23 -4.68
CA ASP A 56 3.89 -15.49 -3.33
C ASP A 56 4.86 -14.87 -2.32
N ARG A 57 4.32 -14.00 -1.47
CA ARG A 57 5.07 -13.29 -0.43
C ARG A 57 4.92 -14.04 0.87
N ASP A 58 6.03 -14.18 1.59
CA ASP A 58 6.00 -14.61 2.99
C ASP A 58 6.27 -13.44 3.94
N GLU A 59 6.12 -13.68 5.24
CA GLU A 59 6.38 -12.66 6.27
C GLU A 59 7.83 -12.14 6.23
N SER A 60 8.76 -12.95 5.72
CA SER A 60 10.16 -12.57 5.56
C SER A 60 10.38 -11.63 4.38
N ASP A 61 9.41 -11.42 3.50
CA ASP A 61 9.45 -10.42 2.42
C ASP A 61 8.96 -9.03 2.86
N ILE A 62 8.44 -8.89 4.08
CA ILE A 62 7.91 -7.63 4.62
C ILE A 62 8.91 -6.96 5.56
N MET A 63 8.97 -5.63 5.56
CA MET A 63 9.75 -4.81 6.49
C MET A 63 8.99 -3.58 6.97
N LEU A 64 9.36 -3.09 8.15
CA LEU A 64 8.92 -1.80 8.68
C LEU A 64 9.88 -0.70 8.24
N VAL A 65 9.32 0.41 7.77
CA VAL A 65 10.05 1.64 7.37
C VAL A 65 9.26 2.87 7.83
N GLY A 66 9.88 4.04 7.79
CA GLY A 66 9.16 5.30 7.92
C GLY A 66 8.43 5.68 6.62
N LEU A 67 7.24 6.26 6.71
CA LEU A 67 6.50 6.74 5.53
C LEU A 67 7.32 7.72 4.67
N GLN A 68 8.13 8.58 5.29
CA GLN A 68 9.05 9.46 4.56
C GLN A 68 10.08 8.70 3.70
N GLU A 69 10.51 7.51 4.11
CA GLU A 69 11.47 6.69 3.36
C GLU A 69 10.81 6.10 2.11
N VAL A 70 9.54 5.72 2.21
CA VAL A 70 8.73 5.28 1.07
C VAL A 70 8.57 6.43 0.07
N ILE A 71 8.22 7.63 0.54
CA ILE A 71 8.07 8.81 -0.32
C ILE A 71 9.40 9.20 -0.98
N ALA A 72 10.51 9.13 -0.24
CA ALA A 72 11.85 9.38 -0.79
C ALA A 72 12.22 8.34 -1.88
N ARG A 73 11.68 7.12 -1.79
CA ARG A 73 11.86 6.08 -2.80
C ARG A 73 10.98 6.30 -4.02
N ASP A 74 9.77 6.81 -3.81
CA ASP A 74 8.76 7.03 -4.84
C ASP A 74 7.88 8.25 -4.53
N GLU A 75 8.23 9.40 -5.12
CA GLU A 75 7.51 10.65 -4.90
C GLU A 75 6.06 10.62 -5.40
N SER A 76 5.68 9.67 -6.26
CA SER A 76 4.29 9.56 -6.73
C SER A 76 3.32 9.23 -5.59
N ILE A 77 3.82 8.73 -4.46
CA ILE A 77 3.04 8.48 -3.24
C ILE A 77 2.47 9.79 -2.67
N LEU A 78 3.08 10.95 -2.94
CA LEU A 78 2.52 12.26 -2.59
C LEU A 78 1.13 12.50 -3.17
N ALA A 79 0.79 11.86 -4.30
CA ALA A 79 -0.54 11.94 -4.88
C ALA A 79 -1.58 11.24 -4.01
N LEU A 80 -1.18 10.30 -3.16
CA LEU A 80 -2.05 9.50 -2.30
C LEU A 80 -2.19 10.07 -0.88
N ALA A 81 -1.67 11.27 -0.59
CA ALA A 81 -1.73 11.85 0.75
C ALA A 81 -3.15 11.98 1.33
N ASP A 82 -4.15 12.05 0.45
CA ASP A 82 -5.58 12.12 0.75
C ASP A 82 -6.30 10.76 0.62
N LEU A 83 -5.57 9.65 0.45
CA LEU A 83 -6.17 8.31 0.35
C LEU A 83 -6.89 7.99 1.67
N PRO A 84 -8.21 7.76 1.66
CA PRO A 84 -8.93 7.50 2.91
C PRO A 84 -8.54 6.17 3.54
N LYS A 85 -8.75 6.03 4.85
CA LYS A 85 -8.67 4.74 5.53
C LYS A 85 -9.70 3.75 4.96
N GLY A 86 -9.36 2.47 4.94
CA GLY A 86 -10.14 1.42 4.28
C GLY A 86 -10.14 1.51 2.74
N TRP A 87 -9.15 2.16 2.12
CA TRP A 87 -9.00 2.23 0.67
C TRP A 87 -7.69 1.62 0.20
N HIS A 88 -7.63 1.34 -1.10
CA HIS A 88 -6.39 0.96 -1.76
C HIS A 88 -6.19 1.76 -3.04
N ALA A 89 -4.95 1.80 -3.48
CA ALA A 89 -4.54 2.39 -4.75
C ALA A 89 -3.58 1.46 -5.51
N TRP A 90 -3.63 1.50 -6.83
CA TRP A 90 -2.75 0.70 -7.69
C TRP A 90 -2.40 1.42 -8.98
N ARG A 91 -1.34 0.98 -9.66
CA ARG A 91 -0.96 1.49 -10.98
C ARG A 91 -0.33 0.39 -11.83
N ASN A 92 -0.54 0.44 -13.14
CA ASN A 92 -0.14 -0.63 -14.07
C ASN A 92 1.34 -0.56 -14.49
N SER A 93 2.01 0.54 -14.18
CA SER A 93 3.45 0.72 -14.42
C SER A 93 4.00 1.79 -13.48
N LYS A 94 5.33 1.85 -13.37
CA LYS A 94 6.03 2.83 -12.51
C LYS A 94 5.64 4.29 -12.76
N SER A 95 5.24 4.65 -13.99
CA SER A 95 4.87 6.01 -14.36
C SER A 95 3.37 6.21 -14.59
N ALA A 96 2.56 5.16 -14.49
CA ALA A 96 1.12 5.27 -14.64
C ALA A 96 0.49 6.03 -13.46
N PRO A 97 -0.61 6.78 -13.69
CA PRO A 97 -1.34 7.42 -12.61
C PRO A 97 -1.94 6.37 -11.67
N TRP A 98 -2.08 6.75 -10.40
CA TRP A 98 -2.74 5.93 -9.40
C TRP A 98 -4.25 5.81 -9.67
N GLN A 99 -4.74 4.59 -9.68
CA GLN A 99 -6.15 4.24 -9.58
C GLN A 99 -6.48 3.98 -8.10
N ARG A 100 -7.71 4.26 -7.67
CA ARG A 100 -8.13 4.15 -6.27
C ARG A 100 -9.50 3.50 -6.17
N ALA A 101 -9.72 2.72 -5.11
CA ALA A 101 -11.04 2.19 -4.78
C ALA A 101 -11.16 1.93 -3.28
N LYS A 102 -12.40 1.92 -2.78
CA LYS A 102 -12.71 1.46 -1.43
C LYS A 102 -12.35 -0.02 -1.31
N SER A 103 -11.61 -0.37 -0.26
CA SER A 103 -11.34 -1.77 0.07
C SER A 103 -12.63 -2.41 0.56
N HIS A 104 -12.85 -3.67 0.18
CA HIS A 104 -13.94 -4.42 0.78
C HIS A 104 -13.51 -4.75 2.21
N PRO A 105 -14.37 -4.50 3.24
CA PRO A 105 -14.00 -4.79 4.62
C PRO A 105 -13.62 -6.26 4.72
N THR A 106 -12.36 -6.50 5.05
CA THR A 106 -11.78 -7.83 5.12
C THR A 106 -12.18 -8.44 6.45
N ARG A 107 -13.30 -9.18 6.49
CA ARG A 107 -13.50 -10.14 7.58
C ARG A 107 -12.38 -11.18 7.52
N GLN A 108 -11.34 -10.97 8.33
CA GLN A 108 -10.23 -11.86 8.70
C GLN A 108 -9.59 -12.73 7.61
N ARG A 109 -8.26 -12.54 7.44
CA ARG A 109 -7.29 -13.57 7.03
C ARG A 109 -7.78 -14.53 5.93
N GLN A 110 -8.10 -14.02 4.75
CA GLN A 110 -7.95 -14.83 3.54
C GLN A 110 -6.67 -14.39 2.86
N ARG A 111 -5.75 -15.35 2.70
CA ARG A 111 -4.55 -15.28 1.87
C ARG A 111 -4.86 -14.50 0.58
N MET A 112 -4.57 -13.20 0.55
CA MET A 112 -4.97 -12.37 -0.58
C MET A 112 -3.89 -12.45 -1.66
N ASN A 113 -4.15 -13.33 -2.61
CA ASN A 113 -3.61 -13.23 -3.95
C ASN A 113 -4.25 -11.98 -4.60
N VAL A 114 -3.72 -10.79 -4.29
CA VAL A 114 -4.24 -9.47 -4.76
C VAL A 114 -4.32 -9.42 -6.30
N LEU A 115 -3.56 -10.29 -6.99
CA LEU A 115 -3.62 -10.47 -8.44
C LEU A 115 -4.96 -11.05 -8.95
N ALA A 116 -5.64 -11.90 -8.16
CA ALA A 116 -6.87 -12.55 -8.59
C ALA A 116 -8.05 -11.58 -8.70
N LEU A 117 -8.08 -10.50 -7.91
CA LEU A 117 -9.14 -9.50 -7.99
C LEU A 117 -8.98 -8.55 -9.19
N MET A 118 -7.74 -8.30 -9.65
CA MET A 118 -7.49 -7.47 -10.85
C MET A 118 -7.73 -8.24 -12.16
N LEU A 119 -7.45 -9.55 -12.20
CA LEU A 119 -7.64 -10.37 -13.40
C LEU A 119 -9.11 -10.65 -13.74
N HIS A 120 -10.04 -10.59 -12.77
CA HIS A 120 -11.47 -10.78 -13.03
C HIS A 120 -12.17 -9.57 -13.69
N LYS A 121 -11.49 -8.42 -13.87
CA LYS A 121 -12.05 -7.27 -14.60
C LYS A 121 -11.62 -7.20 -16.07
N PHE A 122 -10.79 -8.14 -16.56
CA PHE A 122 -10.32 -8.17 -17.95
C PHE A 122 -10.55 -9.50 -18.69
N SER A 123 -11.36 -10.41 -18.13
CA SER A 123 -11.87 -11.57 -18.89
C SER A 123 -13.39 -11.48 -18.99
N GLY A 124 -13.84 -10.79 -20.04
CA GLY A 124 -15.24 -10.62 -20.38
C GLY A 124 -15.32 -10.13 -21.82
N THR A 125 -15.29 -11.09 -22.75
CA THR A 125 -15.79 -10.95 -24.13
C THR A 125 -17.24 -10.53 -24.14
#